data_AF-A0A6V7XP12-F1
#
_entry.id   AF-A0A6V7XP12-F1
#
_cell.length_a   1.000
_cell.length_b   1.000
_cell.length_c   1.000
_cell.angle_alpha   90.00
_cell.angle_beta   90.00
_cell.angle_gamma   90.00
#
_symmetry.space_group_name_H-M   'P 1'
#
loop_
_entity.id
_entity.type
_entity.pdbx_description
1 polymer ?
#
loop_
_entity_poly.entity_id
_entity_poly.type
_entity_poly.pdbx_seq_one_letter_code
_entity_poly.pdbx_strand_id
1 'polypeptide(L)'
;MNVRLNGLPDQQYYYPDSMGKERRIKFEEWYNNNKNESFCLREQIVEYCEQDVRILAHALVKLQRLFFELATEPAKRDDVLVNSMTIASACIRHFCINYLKKDQMGIIPDNGYHKDSNQSAIALKYLHWLSHKTELRIQHQESPEGEKRVRISDGSLLRLDGYIKSTHGGWDQAIEFLGCAWHGHECLYRPHEVCLNGKTSLYNKDKLEERIRLLKEAGIWTIPVWECEVMKDLEECPEMSRFFDKLPAIGPLYPRDAFHGGRTGPLSLKCDLEGSDEFEISCFDVVSLYPAVNFYAFYPIGHPNVLELNKDVNWTKPEHLYPYRGLFKLFIIPPDDLYLPVIPENIHGKLIFHLCRSCAVEASPGLAIRANRKYNKEIGHEWCPHKDDERGFVSTTCTVELELALKKGYRVTKVYSIYHWEQWSDTLLRPYVQDMMRLKIEDCITSSPVELHNVLNDPKLELGAVEMLAPNLFSVPYKQRSEFVRPHDKYNIAIALITTATARIMLYDYMERIVKEKGL
;
A
#
# COMPACT_ATOMS: atom_id res chain seq x y z
N MET A 1 14.93 -40.51 -22.96
CA MET A 1 13.51 -40.13 -23.19
C MET A 1 13.16 -40.29 -24.67
N ASN A 2 12.93 -41.51 -25.13
CA ASN A 2 12.44 -41.76 -26.50
C ASN A 2 11.29 -42.77 -26.40
N VAL A 3 10.22 -42.37 -25.68
CA VAL A 3 9.02 -43.19 -25.50
C VAL A 3 8.19 -43.04 -26.77
N ARG A 4 8.04 -44.15 -27.51
CA ARG A 4 7.19 -44.25 -28.69
C ARG A 4 6.13 -45.32 -28.43
N LEU A 5 4.88 -44.95 -28.60
CA LEU A 5 3.71 -45.80 -28.42
C LEU A 5 3.05 -46.03 -29.78
N ASN A 6 2.47 -47.22 -29.97
CA ASN A 6 1.73 -47.57 -31.18
C ASN A 6 0.30 -47.02 -31.21
N GLY A 7 -0.07 -46.25 -30.19
CA GLY A 7 -1.36 -45.59 -29.99
C GLY A 7 -1.16 -44.40 -29.04
N LEU A 8 -2.22 -43.63 -28.81
CA LEU A 8 -2.19 -42.55 -27.83
C LEU A 8 -1.95 -43.11 -26.40
N PRO A 9 -1.40 -42.30 -25.48
CA PRO A 9 -1.39 -42.62 -24.05
C PRO A 9 -2.78 -43.01 -23.54
N ASP A 10 -2.87 -43.85 -22.50
CA ASP A 10 -4.17 -44.23 -21.94
C ASP A 10 -5.00 -43.01 -21.51
N GLN A 11 -6.32 -43.15 -21.67
CA GLN A 11 -7.30 -42.10 -21.40
C GLN A 11 -7.17 -41.48 -20.00
N GLN A 12 -6.75 -42.27 -19.00
CA GLN A 12 -6.54 -41.81 -17.63
C GLN A 12 -5.51 -40.66 -17.52
N TYR A 13 -4.52 -40.60 -18.42
CA TYR A 13 -3.47 -39.57 -18.41
C TYR A 13 -3.96 -38.19 -18.90
N TYR A 14 -5.18 -38.11 -19.41
CA TYR A 14 -5.83 -36.87 -19.85
C TYR A 14 -6.75 -36.27 -18.78
N TYR A 15 -6.84 -36.88 -17.58
CA TYR A 15 -7.67 -36.43 -16.46
C TYR A 15 -9.16 -36.24 -16.83
N PRO A 16 -9.84 -37.25 -17.41
CA PRO A 16 -11.25 -37.11 -17.83
C PRO A 16 -12.21 -36.84 -16.66
N ASP A 17 -11.85 -37.22 -15.44
CA ASP A 17 -12.70 -37.04 -14.26
C ASP A 17 -12.74 -35.60 -13.73
N SER A 18 -11.79 -34.75 -14.13
CA SER A 18 -11.84 -33.30 -13.85
C SER A 18 -12.56 -32.50 -14.94
N MET A 19 -12.94 -33.14 -16.05
CA MET A 19 -13.64 -32.47 -17.15
C MET A 19 -15.13 -32.32 -16.83
N GLY A 20 -15.68 -31.15 -17.14
CA GLY A 20 -17.14 -30.97 -17.19
C GLY A 20 -17.80 -31.89 -18.20
N LYS A 21 -19.08 -32.23 -17.98
CA LYS A 21 -19.83 -33.26 -18.72
C LYS A 21 -19.74 -33.13 -20.25
N GLU A 22 -19.93 -31.93 -20.79
CA GLU A 22 -19.85 -31.70 -22.25
C GLU A 22 -18.45 -31.87 -22.84
N ARG A 23 -17.42 -31.42 -22.11
CA ARG A 23 -16.03 -31.56 -22.55
C ARG A 23 -15.60 -33.01 -22.52
N ARG A 24 -16.05 -33.76 -21.51
CA ARG A 24 -15.76 -35.19 -21.38
C ARG A 24 -16.30 -35.96 -22.57
N ILE A 25 -17.54 -35.69 -23.01
CA ILE A 25 -18.13 -36.32 -24.21
C ILE A 25 -17.28 -36.03 -25.46
N LYS A 26 -16.93 -34.76 -25.71
CA LYS A 26 -16.10 -34.37 -26.86
C LYS A 26 -14.72 -35.02 -26.82
N PHE A 27 -14.11 -35.11 -25.64
CA PHE A 27 -12.84 -35.77 -25.45
C PHE A 27 -12.94 -37.28 -25.71
N GLU A 28 -13.98 -37.95 -25.21
CA GLU A 28 -14.22 -39.37 -25.44
C GLU A 28 -14.42 -39.68 -26.93
N GLU A 29 -15.15 -38.84 -27.66
CA GLU A 29 -15.31 -38.95 -29.12
C GLU A 29 -13.96 -38.79 -29.84
N TRP A 30 -13.21 -37.73 -29.53
CA TRP A 30 -11.89 -37.48 -30.11
C TRP A 30 -10.91 -38.62 -29.80
N TYR A 31 -10.84 -39.06 -28.55
CA TYR A 31 -9.91 -40.11 -28.14
C TYR A 31 -10.23 -41.42 -28.85
N ASN A 32 -11.51 -41.81 -28.93
CA ASN A 32 -11.90 -43.03 -29.62
C ASN A 32 -11.57 -43.02 -31.12
N ASN A 33 -11.64 -41.85 -31.76
CA ASN A 33 -11.29 -41.68 -33.17
C ASN A 33 -9.78 -41.72 -33.42
N ASN A 34 -8.96 -41.29 -32.46
CA ASN A 34 -7.51 -41.10 -32.64
C ASN A 34 -6.64 -42.07 -31.81
N LYS A 35 -7.22 -42.94 -30.98
CA LYS A 35 -6.47 -43.84 -30.06
C LYS A 35 -5.40 -44.71 -30.70
N ASN A 36 -5.53 -45.01 -31.99
CA ASN A 36 -4.60 -45.86 -32.73
C ASN A 36 -3.48 -45.05 -33.43
N GLU A 37 -3.46 -43.72 -33.28
CA GLU A 37 -2.40 -42.90 -33.83
C GLU A 37 -1.12 -43.09 -33.02
N SER A 38 -0.01 -43.33 -33.72
CA SER A 38 1.29 -43.50 -33.08
C SER A 38 1.72 -42.23 -32.35
N PHE A 39 2.19 -42.37 -31.13
CA PHE A 39 2.57 -41.25 -30.28
C PHE A 39 4.05 -41.31 -29.92
N CYS A 40 4.77 -40.21 -30.14
CA CYS A 40 6.16 -40.05 -29.72
C CYS A 40 6.27 -38.84 -28.80
N LEU A 41 6.49 -39.08 -27.51
CA LEU A 41 6.47 -38.01 -26.49
C LEU A 41 7.46 -36.89 -26.82
N ARG A 42 8.64 -37.25 -27.32
CA ARG A 42 9.69 -36.28 -27.65
C ARG A 42 9.28 -35.38 -28.82
N GLU A 43 8.68 -35.95 -29.86
CA GLU A 43 8.21 -35.19 -31.03
C GLU A 43 7.07 -34.24 -30.62
N GLN A 44 6.13 -34.73 -29.82
CA GLN A 44 4.99 -33.93 -29.33
C GLN A 44 5.42 -32.78 -28.42
N ILE A 45 6.42 -32.98 -27.55
CA ILE A 45 6.99 -31.89 -26.73
C ILE A 45 7.68 -30.85 -27.61
N VAL A 46 8.45 -31.28 -28.62
CA VAL A 46 9.12 -30.35 -29.55
C VAL A 46 8.09 -29.53 -30.31
N GLU A 47 7.07 -30.19 -30.87
CA GLU A 47 5.98 -29.54 -31.59
C GLU A 47 5.24 -28.53 -30.70
N TYR A 48 4.90 -28.91 -29.47
CA TYR A 48 4.28 -28.02 -28.49
C TYR A 48 5.13 -26.78 -28.22
N CYS A 49 6.43 -26.96 -27.93
CA CYS A 49 7.33 -25.85 -27.66
C CYS A 49 7.50 -24.92 -28.87
N GLU A 50 7.58 -25.47 -30.09
CA GLU A 50 7.64 -24.67 -31.31
C GLU A 50 6.36 -23.85 -31.53
N GLN A 51 5.20 -24.47 -31.33
CA GLN A 51 3.91 -23.80 -31.45
C GLN A 51 3.75 -22.69 -30.41
N ASP A 52 4.12 -22.94 -29.15
CA ASP A 52 4.08 -21.96 -28.06
C ASP A 52 4.92 -20.71 -28.39
N VAL A 53 6.17 -20.90 -28.84
CA VAL A 53 7.05 -19.80 -29.24
C VAL A 53 6.50 -19.04 -30.46
N ARG A 54 5.94 -19.74 -31.46
CA ARG A 54 5.33 -19.08 -32.63
C ARG A 54 4.13 -18.23 -32.23
N ILE A 55 3.24 -18.75 -31.39
CA ILE A 55 2.05 -18.02 -30.90
C ILE A 55 2.49 -16.76 -30.14
N LEU A 56 3.45 -16.88 -29.23
CA LEU A 56 4.00 -15.75 -28.49
C LEU A 56 4.61 -14.69 -29.43
N ALA A 57 5.38 -15.11 -30.44
CA ALA A 57 5.94 -14.19 -31.42
C ALA A 57 4.85 -13.44 -32.21
N HIS A 58 3.80 -14.13 -32.66
CA HIS A 58 2.66 -13.50 -33.34
C HIS A 58 1.91 -12.53 -32.43
N ALA A 59 1.70 -12.89 -31.15
CA ALA A 59 1.05 -12.03 -30.16
C ALA A 59 1.86 -10.74 -29.93
N LEU A 60 3.19 -10.83 -29.84
CA LEU A 60 4.07 -9.66 -29.69
C LEU A 60 4.01 -8.75 -30.93
N VAL A 61 4.01 -9.30 -32.14
CA VAL A 61 3.86 -8.50 -33.38
C VAL A 61 2.50 -7.79 -33.41
N LYS A 62 1.42 -8.47 -33.00
CA LYS A 62 0.09 -7.85 -32.91
C LYS A 62 0.06 -6.75 -31.85
N LEU A 63 0.61 -7.00 -30.67
CA LEU A 63 0.72 -6.02 -29.58
C LEU A 63 1.43 -4.76 -30.06
N GLN A 64 2.60 -4.91 -30.69
CA GLN A 64 3.37 -3.80 -31.24
C GLN A 64 2.53 -2.95 -32.21
N ARG A 65 1.85 -3.60 -33.17
CA ARG A 65 0.99 -2.92 -34.15
C ARG A 65 -0.15 -2.14 -33.49
N LEU A 66 -0.84 -2.75 -32.52
CA LEU A 66 -1.94 -2.09 -31.80
C LEU A 66 -1.46 -0.82 -31.09
N PHE A 67 -0.31 -0.83 -30.43
CA PHE A 67 0.25 0.37 -29.79
C PHE A 67 0.63 1.47 -30.80
N PHE A 68 1.10 1.10 -32.00
CA PHE A 68 1.35 2.04 -33.08
C PHE A 68 0.06 2.65 -33.66
N GLU A 69 -1.00 1.84 -33.78
CA GLU A 69 -2.31 2.27 -34.29
C GLU A 69 -3.04 3.20 -33.29
N LEU A 70 -2.90 2.94 -31.99
CA LEU A 70 -3.41 3.81 -30.93
C LEU A 70 -2.75 5.20 -30.93
N ALA A 71 -1.46 5.28 -31.28
CA ALA A 71 -0.76 6.55 -31.44
C ALA A 71 -1.15 7.19 -32.79
N THR A 72 -2.26 7.94 -32.78
CA THR A 72 -2.85 8.58 -33.96
C THR A 72 -1.95 9.63 -34.59
N GLU A 73 -1.11 10.31 -33.78
CA GLU A 73 -0.10 11.24 -34.26
C GLU A 73 1.21 10.50 -34.59
N PRO A 74 1.70 10.53 -35.84
CA PRO A 74 2.92 9.81 -36.23
C PRO A 74 4.16 10.19 -35.41
N ALA A 75 4.27 11.44 -34.95
CA ALA A 75 5.38 11.92 -34.12
C ALA A 75 5.37 11.35 -32.68
N LYS A 76 4.25 10.77 -32.24
CA LYS A 76 4.07 10.18 -30.90
C LYS A 76 4.12 8.66 -30.89
N ARG A 77 4.33 8.05 -32.06
CA ARG A 77 4.50 6.61 -32.20
C ARG A 77 5.80 6.16 -31.54
N ASP A 78 5.70 5.13 -30.73
CA ASP A 78 6.81 4.60 -29.96
C ASP A 78 6.75 3.07 -29.99
N ASP A 79 7.89 2.44 -30.27
CA ASP A 79 8.01 0.99 -30.29
C ASP A 79 8.13 0.48 -28.85
N VAL A 80 6.99 0.07 -28.29
CA VAL A 80 6.92 -0.38 -26.90
C VAL A 80 7.71 -1.67 -26.65
N LEU A 81 7.95 -2.51 -27.67
CA LEU A 81 8.72 -3.74 -27.49
C LEU A 81 10.22 -3.47 -27.37
N VAL A 82 10.71 -2.42 -28.03
CA VAL A 82 12.12 -2.00 -27.96
C VAL A 82 12.37 -1.17 -26.71
N ASN A 83 11.44 -0.28 -26.37
CA ASN A 83 11.65 0.74 -25.34
C ASN A 83 11.09 0.35 -23.96
N SER A 84 10.42 -0.80 -23.84
CA SER A 84 9.81 -1.25 -22.59
C SER A 84 10.08 -2.73 -22.33
N MET A 85 10.61 -3.07 -21.16
CA MET A 85 10.84 -4.48 -20.78
C MET A 85 9.60 -5.20 -20.27
N THR A 86 8.61 -4.44 -19.79
CA THR A 86 7.37 -4.98 -19.18
C THR A 86 6.13 -4.35 -19.81
N ILE A 87 5.01 -5.08 -19.76
CA ILE A 87 3.69 -4.54 -20.16
C ILE A 87 3.34 -3.27 -19.38
N ALA A 88 3.66 -3.21 -18.08
CA ALA A 88 3.43 -2.02 -17.26
C ALA A 88 4.25 -0.81 -17.75
N SER A 89 5.52 -1.02 -18.10
CA SER A 89 6.35 0.03 -18.71
C SER A 89 5.83 0.47 -20.09
N ALA A 90 5.33 -0.45 -20.91
CA ALA A 90 4.72 -0.12 -22.20
C ALA A 90 3.46 0.75 -22.03
N CYS A 91 2.57 0.35 -21.11
CA CYS A 91 1.34 1.06 -20.78
C CYS A 91 1.63 2.49 -20.27
N ILE A 92 2.51 2.65 -19.27
CA ILE A 92 2.82 3.97 -18.72
C ILE A 92 3.54 4.86 -19.74
N ARG A 93 4.43 4.29 -20.56
CA ARG A 93 5.14 5.03 -21.60
C ARG A 93 4.17 5.54 -22.67
N HIS A 94 3.28 4.67 -23.16
CA HIS A 94 2.25 5.05 -24.11
C HIS A 94 1.32 6.14 -23.54
N PHE A 95 0.90 6.00 -22.28
CA PHE A 95 0.13 7.02 -21.56
C PHE A 95 0.85 8.38 -21.53
N CYS A 96 2.11 8.38 -21.10
CA CYS A 96 2.93 9.60 -20.97
C CYS A 96 3.15 10.32 -22.31
N ILE A 97 3.32 9.58 -23.40
CA ILE A 97 3.59 10.17 -24.72
C ILE A 97 2.30 10.68 -25.37
N ASN A 98 1.20 9.92 -25.27
CA ASN A 98 -0.01 10.17 -26.07
C ASN A 98 -1.11 10.93 -25.33
N TYR A 99 -1.18 10.83 -24.00
CA TYR A 99 -2.32 11.32 -23.22
C TYR A 99 -1.92 12.37 -22.17
N LEU A 100 -0.76 12.23 -21.55
CA LEU A 100 -0.31 13.15 -20.51
C LEU A 100 0.10 14.49 -21.10
N LYS A 101 -0.57 15.57 -20.70
CA LYS A 101 -0.19 16.94 -21.06
C LYS A 101 0.86 17.47 -20.09
N LYS A 102 1.57 18.50 -20.55
CA LYS A 102 2.56 19.21 -19.74
C LYS A 102 1.93 19.72 -18.44
N ASP A 103 2.68 19.59 -17.34
CA ASP A 103 2.34 20.09 -15.99
C ASP A 103 1.06 19.53 -15.36
N GLN A 104 0.50 18.42 -15.88
CA GLN A 104 -0.71 17.81 -15.32
C GLN A 104 -0.46 16.94 -14.07
N MET A 105 0.67 16.24 -14.00
CA MET A 105 0.99 15.37 -12.85
C MET A 105 2.26 15.86 -12.14
N GLY A 106 2.13 16.13 -10.84
CA GLY A 106 3.29 16.39 -9.97
C GLY A 106 4.03 15.10 -9.63
N ILE A 107 5.37 15.15 -9.67
CA ILE A 107 6.21 14.06 -9.15
C ILE A 107 6.29 14.22 -7.63
N ILE A 108 5.77 13.23 -6.90
CA ILE A 108 5.78 13.21 -5.43
C ILE A 108 7.12 12.60 -4.98
N PRO A 109 7.92 13.28 -4.15
CA PRO A 109 9.15 12.69 -3.61
C PRO A 109 8.82 11.46 -2.74
N ASP A 110 9.74 10.49 -2.66
CA ASP A 110 9.51 9.23 -1.92
C ASP A 110 9.17 9.46 -0.43
N ASN A 111 9.75 10.49 0.17
CA ASN A 111 9.50 10.91 1.56
C ASN A 111 8.39 11.95 1.69
N GLY A 112 7.53 12.10 0.66
CA GLY A 112 6.51 13.15 0.61
C GLY A 112 7.10 14.54 0.37
N TYR A 113 6.29 15.58 0.60
CA TYR A 113 6.66 16.98 0.43
C TYR A 113 7.24 17.62 1.70
N HIS A 114 7.74 16.79 2.62
CA HIS A 114 8.45 17.22 3.82
C HIS A 114 9.82 17.73 3.43
N LYS A 115 9.85 18.92 2.82
CA LYS A 115 11.08 19.48 2.26
C LYS A 115 12.10 19.86 3.33
N ASP A 116 11.74 19.89 4.62
CA ASP A 116 12.63 20.35 5.70
C ASP A 116 12.27 19.83 7.12
N SER A 117 11.42 18.81 7.28
CA SER A 117 11.12 18.26 8.61
C SER A 117 11.78 16.90 8.77
N ASN A 118 12.81 16.85 9.62
CA ASN A 118 13.59 15.65 9.93
C ASN A 118 13.18 15.04 11.28
N GLN A 119 12.08 15.50 11.88
CA GLN A 119 11.68 15.07 13.20
C GLN A 119 11.17 13.62 13.17
N SER A 120 11.93 12.72 13.78
CA SER A 120 11.60 11.30 13.81
C SER A 120 10.44 11.02 14.78
N ALA A 121 9.66 9.96 14.51
CA ALA A 121 8.58 9.55 15.40
C ALA A 121 9.07 9.22 16.82
N ILE A 122 10.27 8.63 16.93
CA ILE A 122 10.91 8.34 18.22
C ILE A 122 11.33 9.64 18.95
N ALA A 123 11.83 10.65 18.23
CA ALA A 123 12.14 11.96 18.80
C ALA A 123 10.89 12.61 19.41
N LEU A 124 9.78 12.62 18.67
CA LEU A 124 8.51 13.19 19.16
C LEU A 124 8.01 12.46 20.42
N LYS A 125 8.02 11.12 20.42
CA LYS A 125 7.63 10.34 21.61
C LYS A 125 8.52 10.64 22.80
N TYR A 126 9.83 10.77 22.58
CA TYR A 126 10.78 11.14 23.61
C TYR A 126 10.52 12.54 24.18
N LEU A 127 10.24 13.54 23.33
CA LEU A 127 9.93 14.90 23.79
C LEU A 127 8.63 14.95 24.59
N HIS A 128 7.59 14.22 24.17
CA HIS A 128 6.36 14.07 24.96
C HIS A 128 6.62 13.39 26.31
N TRP A 129 7.46 12.36 26.33
CA TRP A 129 7.84 11.67 27.56
C TRP A 129 8.59 12.59 28.51
N LEU A 130 9.56 13.35 27.99
CA LEU A 130 10.33 14.29 28.77
C LEU A 130 9.43 15.42 29.31
N SER A 131 8.52 15.95 28.50
CA SER A 131 7.49 16.91 28.91
C SER A 131 6.62 16.36 30.04
N HIS A 132 6.15 15.11 29.92
CA HIS A 132 5.38 14.43 30.97
C HIS A 132 6.18 14.22 32.25
N LYS A 133 7.42 13.75 32.16
CA LYS A 133 8.27 13.42 33.32
C LYS A 133 8.77 14.65 34.07
N THR A 134 9.04 15.74 33.35
CA THR A 134 9.60 16.97 33.93
C THR A 134 8.57 18.06 34.20
N GLU A 135 7.33 17.87 33.73
CA GLU A 135 6.26 18.88 33.72
C GLU A 135 6.65 20.20 33.02
N LEU A 136 7.72 20.17 32.21
CA LEU A 136 8.17 21.32 31.44
C LEU A 136 7.45 21.39 30.09
N ARG A 137 7.01 22.59 29.71
CA ARG A 137 6.48 22.82 28.37
C ARG A 137 7.62 22.82 27.35
N ILE A 138 7.67 21.77 26.54
CA ILE A 138 8.61 21.64 25.42
C ILE A 138 7.88 22.04 24.14
N GLN A 139 8.38 23.05 23.43
CA GLN A 139 7.92 23.39 22.08
C GLN A 139 8.57 22.44 21.07
N HIS A 140 7.78 21.79 20.23
CA HIS A 140 8.22 20.87 19.18
C HIS A 140 7.27 20.95 17.97
N GLN A 141 7.45 20.11 16.96
CA GLN A 141 6.68 20.16 15.71
C GLN A 141 5.16 20.14 15.88
N GLU A 142 4.64 19.40 16.86
CA GLU A 142 3.20 19.26 17.09
C GLU A 142 2.63 20.31 18.06
N SER A 143 3.48 21.20 18.57
CA SER A 143 3.01 22.35 19.34
C SER A 143 2.20 23.30 18.44
N PRO A 144 1.19 24.02 18.97
CA PRO A 144 0.41 24.99 18.18
C PRO A 144 1.26 26.05 17.47
N GLU A 145 2.41 26.39 18.05
CA GLU A 145 3.39 27.33 17.47
C GLU A 145 4.35 26.68 16.46
N GLY A 146 4.30 25.36 16.28
CA GLY A 146 5.22 24.56 15.48
C GLY A 146 6.64 24.46 16.07
N GLU A 147 7.58 23.92 15.28
CA GLU A 147 9.00 23.85 15.66
C GLU A 147 9.59 25.24 15.88
N LYS A 148 10.41 25.38 16.93
CA LYS A 148 11.13 26.63 17.18
C LYS A 148 12.15 26.87 16.07
N ARG A 149 12.11 28.07 15.50
CA ARG A 149 13.09 28.55 14.53
C ARG A 149 13.96 29.63 15.15
N VAL A 150 15.27 29.46 15.05
CA VAL A 150 16.28 30.37 15.61
C VAL A 150 17.12 30.88 14.46
N ARG A 151 17.15 32.20 14.28
CA ARG A 151 18.08 32.83 13.34
C ARG A 151 19.41 33.01 14.04
N ILE A 152 20.46 32.43 13.48
CA ILE A 152 21.81 32.47 14.06
C ILE A 152 22.67 33.58 13.41
N SER A 153 23.88 33.76 13.94
CA SER A 153 24.82 34.84 13.61
C SER A 153 25.19 34.93 12.12
N ASP A 154 25.26 33.81 11.42
CA ASP A 154 25.56 33.74 9.98
C ASP A 154 24.35 34.03 9.06
N GLY A 155 23.19 34.35 9.65
CA GLY A 155 21.94 34.63 8.93
C GLY A 155 21.12 33.39 8.57
N SER A 156 21.64 32.19 8.81
CA SER A 156 20.90 30.94 8.59
C SER A 156 19.82 30.71 9.67
N LEU A 157 18.88 29.84 9.35
CA LEU A 157 17.72 29.54 10.20
C LEU A 157 17.83 28.09 10.67
N LEU A 158 18.08 27.88 11.95
CA LEU A 158 18.07 26.56 12.58
C LEU A 158 16.67 26.24 13.09
N ARG A 159 16.23 24.99 12.86
CA ARG A 159 15.02 24.40 13.46
C ARG A 159 15.45 23.49 14.59
N LEU A 160 14.77 23.56 15.73
CA LEU A 160 15.09 22.75 16.91
C LEU A 160 14.07 21.63 17.07
N ASP A 161 14.54 20.42 17.42
CA ASP A 161 13.66 19.26 17.63
C ASP A 161 12.75 19.50 18.85
N GLY A 162 13.32 19.98 19.96
CA GLY A 162 12.60 20.45 21.15
C GLY A 162 13.20 21.74 21.70
N TYR A 163 12.35 22.68 22.12
CA TYR A 163 12.77 23.95 22.70
C TYR A 163 12.06 24.21 24.02
N ILE A 164 12.86 24.52 25.06
CA ILE A 164 12.37 24.86 26.39
C ILE A 164 12.78 26.30 26.66
N LYS A 165 11.78 27.15 26.85
CA LYS A 165 12.01 28.56 27.21
C LYS A 165 12.34 28.66 28.69
N SER A 166 13.41 29.38 29.04
CA SER A 166 13.75 29.61 30.44
C SER A 166 12.75 30.55 31.10
N THR A 167 12.25 30.19 32.29
CA THR A 167 11.32 30.99 33.09
C THR A 167 11.99 31.83 34.17
N HIS A 168 13.26 31.54 34.50
CA HIS A 168 13.97 32.12 35.65
C HIS A 168 15.28 32.84 35.27
N GLY A 169 15.37 33.40 34.05
CA GLY A 169 16.52 34.21 33.62
C GLY A 169 17.78 33.40 33.29
N GLY A 170 17.64 32.10 32.99
CA GLY A 170 18.70 31.23 32.49
C GLY A 170 18.74 31.16 30.96
N TRP A 171 19.61 30.29 30.46
CA TRP A 171 19.68 29.98 29.03
C TRP A 171 18.43 29.19 28.62
N ASP A 172 17.87 29.52 27.45
CA ASP A 172 16.90 28.63 26.80
C ASP A 172 17.58 27.30 26.47
N GLN A 173 16.82 26.21 26.38
CA GLN A 173 17.37 24.89 26.09
C GLN A 173 16.85 24.37 24.76
N ALA A 174 17.74 23.76 23.98
CA ALA A 174 17.42 23.02 22.76
C ALA A 174 17.71 21.54 23.00
N ILE A 175 16.69 20.69 22.91
CA ILE A 175 16.87 19.24 22.87
C ILE A 175 17.07 18.85 21.41
N GLU A 176 18.16 18.15 21.12
CA GLU A 176 18.52 17.68 19.77
C GLU A 176 18.54 16.16 19.79
N PHE A 177 17.61 15.54 19.07
CA PHE A 177 17.50 14.08 19.00
C PHE A 177 18.34 13.54 17.85
N LEU A 178 19.35 12.75 18.18
CA LEU A 178 20.38 12.29 17.25
C LEU A 178 20.13 10.82 16.89
N GLY A 179 19.47 10.60 15.74
CA GLY A 179 19.35 9.26 15.14
C GLY A 179 20.73 8.66 14.86
N CYS A 180 21.04 7.49 15.43
CA CYS A 180 22.39 6.92 15.40
C CYS A 180 22.83 6.59 13.96
N ALA A 181 21.89 6.07 13.17
CA ALA A 181 22.12 5.67 11.78
C ALA A 181 22.36 6.88 10.83
N TRP A 182 21.78 8.03 11.18
CA TRP A 182 21.84 9.27 10.38
C TRP A 182 23.01 10.17 10.78
N HIS A 183 23.20 10.38 12.09
CA HIS A 183 24.21 11.27 12.65
C HIS A 183 25.56 10.58 12.92
N GLY A 184 25.65 9.27 12.70
CA GLY A 184 26.92 8.55 12.73
C GLY A 184 27.43 8.26 14.14
N HIS A 185 26.57 7.75 15.03
CA HIS A 185 26.96 7.41 16.39
C HIS A 185 27.97 6.25 16.43
N GLU A 186 28.83 6.23 17.45
CA GLU A 186 29.88 5.21 17.62
C GLU A 186 29.33 3.79 17.88
N CYS A 187 28.04 3.67 18.26
CA CYS A 187 27.40 2.36 18.39
C CYS A 187 27.15 1.66 17.05
N LEU A 188 27.14 2.38 15.92
CA LEU A 188 26.89 1.84 14.58
C LEU A 188 28.04 2.04 13.61
N TYR A 189 28.84 3.10 13.77
CA TYR A 189 29.84 3.49 12.78
C TYR A 189 31.20 3.83 13.39
N ARG A 190 32.24 3.57 12.60
CA ARG A 190 33.57 4.15 12.77
C ARG A 190 33.65 5.51 12.07
N PRO A 191 34.57 6.41 12.47
CA PRO A 191 34.63 7.79 11.95
C PRO A 191 34.65 7.94 10.41
N HIS A 192 35.25 6.99 9.69
CA HIS A 192 35.39 7.05 8.24
C HIS A 192 34.29 6.33 7.46
N GLU A 193 33.34 5.67 8.13
CA GLU A 193 32.24 4.96 7.49
C GLU A 193 31.14 5.93 7.06
N VAL A 194 30.48 5.61 5.94
CA VAL A 194 29.41 6.42 5.36
C VAL A 194 28.08 6.05 6.03
N CYS A 195 27.42 7.05 6.60
CA CYS A 195 26.10 6.95 7.24
C CYS A 195 24.96 6.98 6.21
N LEU A 196 23.72 6.76 6.66
CA LEU A 196 22.52 6.77 5.80
C LEU A 196 22.34 8.05 4.97
N ASN A 197 22.85 9.17 5.46
CA ASN A 197 22.77 10.47 4.79
C ASN A 197 23.85 10.66 3.69
N GLY A 198 24.68 9.64 3.42
CA GLY A 198 25.75 9.70 2.44
C GLY A 198 26.98 10.50 2.88
N LYS A 199 27.06 10.89 4.17
CA LYS A 199 28.22 11.57 4.77
C LYS A 199 28.94 10.63 5.73
N THR A 200 30.20 10.90 6.02
CA THR A 200 30.96 10.11 6.99
C THR A 200 30.51 10.43 8.42
N SER A 201 30.65 9.45 9.32
CA SER A 201 30.39 9.67 10.76
C SER A 201 31.18 10.85 11.32
N LEU A 202 32.46 10.98 10.96
CA LEU A 202 33.31 12.12 11.38
C LEU A 202 32.77 13.46 10.89
N TYR A 203 32.34 13.53 9.62
CA TYR A 203 31.74 14.76 9.08
C TYR A 203 30.46 15.15 9.82
N ASN A 204 29.61 14.17 10.13
CA ASN A 204 28.37 14.43 10.87
C ASN A 204 28.67 14.91 12.30
N LYS A 205 29.69 14.37 12.96
CA LYS A 205 30.16 14.83 14.27
C LYS A 205 30.64 16.28 14.22
N ASP A 206 31.50 16.62 13.26
CA ASP A 206 31.99 17.99 13.09
C ASP A 206 30.83 18.98 12.86
N LYS A 207 29.81 18.57 12.09
CA LYS A 207 28.62 19.37 11.85
C LYS A 207 27.72 19.53 13.08
N LEU A 208 27.62 18.49 13.91
CA LEU A 208 26.91 18.58 15.19
C LEU A 208 27.61 19.55 16.15
N GLU A 209 28.95 19.49 16.25
CA GLU A 209 29.74 20.41 17.08
C GLU A 209 29.60 21.86 16.61
N GLU A 210 29.64 22.09 15.29
CA GLU A 210 29.37 23.39 14.69
C GLU A 210 27.97 23.91 15.06
N ARG A 211 26.95 23.04 14.96
CA ARG A 211 25.57 23.38 15.33
C ARG A 211 25.43 23.75 16.81
N ILE A 212 26.04 22.98 17.71
CA ILE A 212 26.04 23.26 19.16
C ILE A 212 26.70 24.61 19.45
N ARG A 213 27.82 24.92 18.78
CA ARG A 213 28.50 26.21 18.93
C ARG A 213 27.59 27.37 18.52
N LEU A 214 26.92 27.25 17.38
CA LEU A 214 26.02 28.29 16.86
C LEU A 214 24.80 28.52 17.75
N LEU A 215 24.21 27.47 18.32
CA LEU A 215 23.12 27.60 19.28
C LEU A 215 23.59 28.25 20.59
N LYS A 216 24.80 27.92 21.03
CA LYS A 216 25.41 28.54 22.21
C LYS A 216 25.64 30.04 22.00
N GLU A 217 26.11 30.46 20.81
CA GLU A 217 26.23 31.89 20.45
C GLU A 217 24.87 32.61 20.45
N ALA A 218 23.79 31.90 20.13
CA ALA A 218 22.42 32.42 20.19
C ALA A 218 21.82 32.41 21.62
N GLY A 219 22.60 32.07 22.65
CA GLY A 219 22.14 32.03 24.04
C GLY A 219 21.30 30.80 24.39
N ILE A 220 21.43 29.71 23.62
CA ILE A 220 20.66 28.48 23.78
C ILE A 220 21.61 27.34 24.17
N TRP A 221 21.28 26.64 25.25
CA TRP A 221 22.01 25.47 25.72
C TRP A 221 21.50 24.21 25.03
N THR A 222 22.37 23.52 24.30
CA THR A 222 22.00 22.29 23.58
C THR A 222 22.14 21.04 24.46
N ILE A 223 21.12 20.19 24.43
CA ILE A 223 21.07 18.88 25.08
C ILE A 223 20.98 17.82 23.97
N PRO A 224 22.10 17.24 23.53
CA PRO A 224 22.09 16.15 22.57
C PRO A 224 21.58 14.86 23.25
N VAL A 225 20.68 14.14 22.58
CA VAL A 225 20.12 12.87 23.05
C VAL A 225 20.27 11.85 21.94
N TRP A 226 20.98 10.75 22.17
CA TRP A 226 21.18 9.73 21.15
C TRP A 226 20.06 8.70 21.12
N GLU A 227 19.67 8.27 19.92
CA GLU A 227 18.64 7.26 19.71
C GLU A 227 18.90 5.98 20.49
N CYS A 228 20.13 5.47 20.51
CA CYS A 228 20.46 4.24 21.24
C CYS A 228 20.33 4.37 22.77
N GLU A 229 20.54 5.57 23.32
CA GLU A 229 20.35 5.83 24.76
C GLU A 229 18.86 5.75 25.10
N VAL A 230 18.01 6.36 24.26
CA VAL A 230 16.56 6.30 24.41
C VAL A 230 16.02 4.88 24.23
N MET A 231 16.57 4.11 23.28
CA MET A 231 16.22 2.70 23.12
C MET A 231 16.57 1.87 24.35
N LYS A 232 17.73 2.14 24.97
CA LYS A 232 18.12 1.49 26.22
C LYS A 232 17.20 1.89 27.39
N ASP A 233 16.86 3.18 27.50
CA ASP A 233 15.90 3.67 28.50
C ASP A 233 14.52 3.02 28.36
N LEU A 234 14.07 2.74 27.13
CA LEU A 234 12.83 2.03 26.87
C LEU A 234 12.85 0.57 27.36
N GLU A 235 13.99 -0.10 27.25
CA GLU A 235 14.19 -1.46 27.76
C GLU A 235 14.25 -1.48 29.30
N GLU A 236 14.90 -0.48 29.90
CA GLU A 236 15.13 -0.42 31.34
C GLU A 236 13.97 0.21 32.13
N CYS A 237 13.13 1.04 31.50
CA CYS A 237 12.02 1.75 32.14
C CYS A 237 10.64 1.30 31.61
N PRO A 238 9.96 0.37 32.31
CA PRO A 238 8.62 -0.09 31.92
C PRO A 238 7.57 1.04 31.85
N GLU A 239 7.74 2.10 32.63
CA GLU A 239 6.87 3.27 32.60
C GLU A 239 7.01 4.03 31.27
N MET A 240 8.25 4.30 30.86
CA MET A 240 8.56 4.96 29.59
C MET A 240 8.07 4.11 28.41
N SER A 241 8.31 2.80 28.43
CA SER A 241 7.80 1.87 27.42
C SER A 241 6.28 1.95 27.28
N ARG A 242 5.53 1.85 28.39
CA ARG A 242 4.05 2.00 28.37
C ARG A 242 3.60 3.36 27.85
N PHE A 243 4.32 4.43 28.16
CA PHE A 243 4.01 5.76 27.68
C PHE A 243 4.25 5.88 26.16
N PHE A 244 5.37 5.35 25.66
CA PHE A 244 5.68 5.30 24.23
C PHE A 244 4.65 4.48 23.45
N ASP A 245 4.17 3.37 24.00
CA ASP A 245 3.15 2.52 23.36
C ASP A 245 1.79 3.22 23.26
N LYS A 246 1.45 4.04 24.26
CA LYS A 246 0.21 4.84 24.27
C LYS A 246 0.26 6.03 23.33
N LEU A 247 1.43 6.61 23.09
CA LEU A 247 1.55 7.73 22.18
C LEU A 247 1.40 7.27 20.73
N PRO A 248 0.41 7.82 19.99
CA PRO A 248 0.31 7.54 18.58
C PRO A 248 1.58 8.04 17.87
N ALA A 249 2.11 7.25 16.95
CA ALA A 249 3.17 7.68 16.06
C ALA A 249 2.58 8.69 15.06
N ILE A 250 2.49 9.95 15.47
CA ILE A 250 1.92 11.01 14.65
C ILE A 250 2.88 11.26 13.49
N GLY A 251 4.04 11.88 13.71
CA GLY A 251 5.03 12.11 12.66
C GLY A 251 4.50 12.80 11.39
N PRO A 252 5.35 13.03 10.38
CA PRO A 252 4.95 13.70 9.16
C PRO A 252 4.04 12.84 8.27
N LEU A 253 3.15 13.44 7.46
CA LEU A 253 2.23 12.73 6.56
C LEU A 253 2.99 12.07 5.40
N TYR A 254 3.17 10.75 5.41
CA TYR A 254 3.73 10.04 4.27
C TYR A 254 2.62 9.48 3.39
N PRO A 255 2.55 9.82 2.08
CA PRO A 255 1.53 9.29 1.19
C PRO A 255 1.44 7.75 1.16
N ARG A 256 2.56 7.08 1.42
CA ARG A 256 2.64 5.61 1.49
C ARG A 256 1.82 5.03 2.64
N ASP A 257 1.64 5.76 3.73
CA ASP A 257 0.83 5.32 4.87
C ASP A 257 -0.66 5.19 4.51
N ALA A 258 -1.13 5.94 3.49
CA ALA A 258 -2.48 5.78 2.93
C ALA A 258 -2.55 4.72 1.81
N PHE A 259 -1.41 4.21 1.35
CA PHE A 259 -1.35 3.32 0.20
C PHE A 259 -1.55 1.87 0.62
N HIS A 260 -2.80 1.44 0.55
CA HIS A 260 -3.22 0.07 0.83
C HIS A 260 -3.66 -0.65 -0.46
N GLY A 261 -3.57 -1.98 -0.46
CA GLY A 261 -4.08 -2.81 -1.55
C GLY A 261 -5.61 -2.91 -1.59
N GLY A 262 -6.11 -3.98 -2.20
CA GLY A 262 -7.53 -4.32 -2.19
C GLY A 262 -8.03 -4.65 -0.78
N ARG A 263 -9.35 -4.64 -0.59
CA ARG A 263 -9.99 -5.08 0.65
C ARG A 263 -10.23 -6.59 0.59
N THR A 264 -9.59 -7.32 1.48
CA THR A 264 -9.82 -8.76 1.68
C THR A 264 -10.32 -8.99 3.09
N GLY A 265 -11.51 -9.58 3.23
CA GLY A 265 -12.14 -9.82 4.53
C GLY A 265 -13.10 -10.99 4.48
N PRO A 266 -12.62 -12.24 4.57
CA PRO A 266 -13.49 -13.40 4.59
C PRO A 266 -14.35 -13.37 5.86
N LEU A 267 -15.66 -13.58 5.70
CA LEU A 267 -16.58 -13.75 6.84
C LEU A 267 -16.51 -15.17 7.42
N SER A 268 -16.33 -16.15 6.55
CA SER A 268 -16.01 -17.52 6.92
C SER A 268 -14.85 -18.01 6.06
N LEU A 269 -13.97 -18.80 6.66
CA LEU A 269 -12.86 -19.46 5.94
C LEU A 269 -13.31 -20.75 5.25
N LYS A 270 -14.44 -21.32 5.67
CA LYS A 270 -14.99 -22.56 5.13
C LYS A 270 -16.51 -22.47 5.08
N CYS A 271 -17.10 -22.92 3.97
CA CYS A 271 -18.53 -23.19 3.88
C CYS A 271 -18.69 -24.71 3.88
N ASP A 272 -19.22 -25.26 4.98
CA ASP A 272 -19.47 -26.69 5.10
C ASP A 272 -20.83 -27.04 4.51
N LEU A 273 -20.81 -27.85 3.46
CA LEU A 273 -21.98 -28.29 2.70
C LEU A 273 -22.25 -29.79 2.86
N GLU A 274 -21.54 -30.44 3.78
CA GLU A 274 -21.76 -31.87 4.08
C GLU A 274 -23.19 -32.09 4.58
N GLY A 275 -23.98 -32.86 3.81
CA GLY A 275 -25.38 -33.18 4.12
C GLY A 275 -26.43 -32.27 3.48
N SER A 276 -26.04 -31.28 2.67
CA SER A 276 -26.97 -30.51 1.84
C SER A 276 -27.00 -31.06 0.41
N ASP A 277 -28.16 -31.57 -0.01
CA ASP A 277 -28.35 -32.08 -1.38
C ASP A 277 -28.49 -30.96 -2.42
N GLU A 278 -28.87 -29.74 -2.00
CA GLU A 278 -28.98 -28.56 -2.86
C GLU A 278 -28.49 -27.28 -2.15
N PHE A 279 -27.62 -26.52 -2.83
CA PHE A 279 -27.14 -25.21 -2.38
C PHE A 279 -26.87 -24.31 -3.58
N GLU A 280 -27.05 -22.99 -3.41
CA GLU A 280 -26.71 -21.98 -4.41
C GLU A 280 -25.59 -21.07 -3.87
N ILE A 281 -24.52 -20.92 -4.64
CA ILE A 281 -23.42 -19.99 -4.35
C ILE A 281 -23.38 -18.96 -5.48
N SER A 282 -23.64 -17.69 -5.16
CA SER A 282 -23.51 -16.59 -6.09
C SER A 282 -22.15 -15.90 -5.91
N CYS A 283 -21.42 -15.70 -7.02
CA CYS A 283 -20.18 -14.94 -7.04
C CYS A 283 -20.39 -13.65 -7.84
N PHE A 284 -20.12 -12.51 -7.22
CA PHE A 284 -20.15 -11.21 -7.88
C PHE A 284 -18.70 -10.76 -8.12
N ASP A 285 -18.33 -10.65 -9.39
CA ASP A 285 -17.01 -10.14 -9.80
C ASP A 285 -17.17 -8.86 -10.63
N VAL A 286 -16.41 -7.83 -10.28
CA VAL A 286 -16.37 -6.58 -11.04
C VAL A 286 -15.35 -6.74 -12.16
N VAL A 287 -15.84 -6.91 -13.39
CA VAL A 287 -15.00 -7.02 -14.57
C VAL A 287 -14.12 -5.77 -14.69
N SER A 288 -12.82 -5.96 -14.48
CA SER A 288 -11.82 -4.88 -14.57
C SER A 288 -12.06 -3.72 -13.60
N LEU A 289 -12.18 -4.01 -12.29
CA LEU A 289 -12.39 -3.03 -11.21
C LEU A 289 -11.49 -1.79 -11.30
N TYR A 290 -10.16 -1.96 -11.39
CA TYR A 290 -9.24 -0.80 -11.41
C TYR A 290 -9.36 0.05 -12.69
N PRO A 291 -9.46 -0.54 -13.90
CA PRO A 291 -9.84 0.22 -15.09
C PRO A 291 -11.15 0.99 -14.92
N ALA A 292 -12.20 0.37 -14.38
CA ALA A 292 -13.47 1.07 -14.14
C ALA A 292 -13.29 2.28 -13.21
N VAL A 293 -12.53 2.12 -12.12
CA VAL A 293 -12.16 3.22 -11.23
C VAL A 293 -11.37 4.31 -11.95
N ASN A 294 -10.35 3.95 -12.74
CA ASN A 294 -9.57 4.92 -13.50
C ASN A 294 -10.40 5.70 -14.53
N PHE A 295 -11.53 5.15 -14.98
CA PHE A 295 -12.45 5.81 -15.90
C PHE A 295 -13.36 6.84 -15.22
N TYR A 296 -13.87 6.53 -14.02
CA TYR A 296 -14.88 7.34 -13.31
C TYR A 296 -14.31 8.23 -12.21
N ALA A 297 -13.15 7.90 -11.65
CA ALA A 297 -12.58 8.63 -10.51
C ALA A 297 -12.00 9.99 -10.93
N PHE A 298 -11.96 10.90 -9.95
CA PHE A 298 -11.25 12.16 -10.05
C PHE A 298 -9.83 11.98 -9.54
N TYR A 299 -8.86 12.58 -10.22
CA TYR A 299 -7.45 12.56 -9.85
C TYR A 299 -6.89 13.97 -9.66
N PRO A 300 -5.93 14.18 -8.72
CA PRO A 300 -5.33 15.46 -8.47
C PRO A 300 -4.43 15.91 -9.63
N ILE A 301 -4.38 17.21 -9.87
CA ILE A 301 -3.54 17.85 -10.88
C ILE A 301 -2.43 18.65 -10.20
N GLY A 302 -1.20 18.46 -10.69
CA GLY A 302 -0.01 19.15 -10.18
C GLY A 302 0.44 18.70 -8.78
N HIS A 303 1.03 19.63 -8.04
CA HIS A 303 1.55 19.41 -6.69
C HIS A 303 0.54 19.88 -5.61
N PRO A 304 0.49 19.22 -4.44
CA PRO A 304 -0.35 19.66 -3.35
C PRO A 304 0.25 20.87 -2.62
N ASN A 305 -0.64 21.65 -2.00
CA ASN A 305 -0.34 22.53 -0.88
C ASN A 305 -0.18 21.68 0.38
N VAL A 306 0.99 21.75 1.02
CA VAL A 306 1.26 21.04 2.28
C VAL A 306 0.88 21.95 3.44
N LEU A 307 -0.07 21.50 4.24
CA LEU A 307 -0.60 22.25 5.37
C LEU A 307 -0.32 21.48 6.67
N GLU A 308 0.53 22.03 7.52
CA GLU A 308 0.77 21.53 8.89
C GLU A 308 -0.17 22.29 9.83
N LEU A 309 -1.31 21.69 10.19
CA LEU A 309 -2.37 22.37 10.91
C LEU A 309 -2.31 22.15 12.42
N ASN A 310 -1.98 20.93 12.86
CA ASN A 310 -1.95 20.51 14.28
C ASN A 310 -3.12 21.05 15.12
N LYS A 311 -4.33 20.88 14.59
CA LYS A 311 -5.54 21.51 15.12
C LYS A 311 -6.56 20.48 15.60
N ASP A 312 -7.12 20.72 16.77
CA ASP A 312 -8.27 19.97 17.26
C ASP A 312 -9.54 20.38 16.49
N VAL A 313 -10.30 19.39 16.05
CA VAL A 313 -11.49 19.55 15.22
C VAL A 313 -12.63 18.67 15.74
N ASN A 314 -13.84 18.84 15.21
CA ASN A 314 -14.95 17.94 15.46
C ASN A 314 -15.63 17.60 14.12
N TRP A 315 -14.93 16.87 13.25
CA TRP A 315 -15.49 16.52 11.96
C TRP A 315 -16.29 15.22 12.06
N THR A 316 -17.60 15.33 11.87
CA THR A 316 -18.53 14.19 11.92
C THR A 316 -19.30 13.97 10.61
N LYS A 317 -19.06 14.81 9.60
CA LYS A 317 -19.76 14.78 8.31
C LYS A 317 -18.82 15.19 7.17
N PRO A 318 -19.02 14.68 5.94
CA PRO A 318 -18.15 14.98 4.79
C PRO A 318 -18.00 16.48 4.49
N GLU A 319 -19.01 17.29 4.76
CA GLU A 319 -18.99 18.73 4.47
C GLU A 319 -17.92 19.46 5.30
N HIS A 320 -17.52 18.91 6.44
CA HIS A 320 -16.46 19.47 7.27
C HIS A 320 -15.06 19.33 6.67
N LEU A 321 -14.89 18.53 5.60
CA LEU A 321 -13.63 18.46 4.88
C LEU A 321 -13.34 19.73 4.10
N TYR A 322 -14.37 20.48 3.68
CA TYR A 322 -14.21 21.71 2.91
C TYR A 322 -13.38 22.76 3.68
N PRO A 323 -12.40 23.43 3.05
CA PRO A 323 -12.06 23.41 1.61
C PRO A 323 -11.06 22.32 1.20
N TYR A 324 -10.65 21.46 2.12
CA TYR A 324 -9.58 20.51 1.92
C TYR A 324 -10.00 19.28 1.10
N ARG A 325 -9.15 18.94 0.13
CA ARG A 325 -9.26 17.75 -0.71
C ARG A 325 -7.88 17.21 -1.06
N GLY A 326 -7.60 15.97 -0.68
CA GLY A 326 -6.36 15.24 -0.93
C GLY A 326 -6.10 14.15 0.11
N LEU A 327 -4.92 14.21 0.73
CA LEU A 327 -4.52 13.29 1.81
C LEU A 327 -4.53 13.97 3.15
N PHE A 328 -4.92 13.25 4.18
CA PHE A 328 -5.03 13.76 5.54
C PHE A 328 -4.26 12.85 6.48
N LYS A 329 -3.55 13.45 7.43
CA LYS A 329 -3.07 12.78 8.64
C LYS A 329 -3.87 13.31 9.83
N LEU A 330 -4.61 12.43 10.48
CA LEU A 330 -5.62 12.81 11.46
C LEU A 330 -5.81 11.74 12.54
N PHE A 331 -6.36 12.14 13.70
CA PHE A 331 -6.84 11.21 14.71
C PHE A 331 -8.33 10.95 14.48
N ILE A 332 -8.66 9.68 14.20
CA ILE A 332 -10.01 9.25 13.86
C ILE A 332 -10.54 8.25 14.88
N ILE A 333 -11.81 8.39 15.22
CA ILE A 333 -12.54 7.53 16.14
C ILE A 333 -13.64 6.82 15.33
N PRO A 334 -13.61 5.49 15.21
CA PRO A 334 -14.69 4.73 14.59
C PRO A 334 -16.02 4.85 15.36
N PRO A 335 -17.18 4.64 14.71
CA PRO A 335 -18.43 4.44 15.43
C PRO A 335 -18.36 3.16 16.28
N ASP A 336 -19.24 3.07 17.28
CA ASP A 336 -19.22 1.94 18.20
C ASP A 336 -19.76 0.66 17.55
N ASP A 337 -20.69 0.80 16.60
CA ASP A 337 -21.39 -0.30 15.97
C ASP A 337 -21.46 -0.08 14.45
N LEU A 338 -20.58 -0.77 13.72
CA LEU A 338 -20.51 -0.73 12.26
C LEU A 338 -20.00 -2.07 11.72
N TYR A 339 -20.88 -2.82 11.06
CA TYR A 339 -20.57 -4.16 10.56
C TYR A 339 -19.40 -4.19 9.55
N LEU A 340 -19.31 -3.16 8.70
CA LEU A 340 -18.21 -2.98 7.74
C LEU A 340 -17.39 -1.74 8.12
N PRO A 341 -16.30 -1.87 8.90
CA PRO A 341 -15.40 -0.75 9.17
C PRO A 341 -14.77 -0.25 7.87
N VAL A 342 -14.50 1.04 7.78
CA VAL A 342 -14.09 1.73 6.53
C VAL A 342 -12.58 1.93 6.47
N ILE A 343 -12.00 2.56 7.50
CA ILE A 343 -10.58 2.92 7.51
C ILE A 343 -9.76 1.75 8.09
N PRO A 344 -8.75 1.25 7.35
CA PRO A 344 -7.88 0.20 7.86
C PRO A 344 -6.65 0.76 8.60
N GLU A 345 -5.99 -0.12 9.37
CA GLU A 345 -4.69 0.09 9.98
C GLU A 345 -3.82 -1.16 9.78
N ASN A 346 -2.52 -1.01 9.59
CA ASN A 346 -1.60 -2.15 9.58
C ASN A 346 -1.26 -2.53 11.03
N ILE A 347 -1.75 -3.68 11.47
CA ILE A 347 -1.54 -4.20 12.82
C ILE A 347 -0.98 -5.61 12.68
N HIS A 348 0.13 -5.90 13.37
CA HIS A 348 0.84 -7.19 13.30
C HIS A 348 1.17 -7.65 11.87
N GLY A 349 1.52 -6.70 11.00
CA GLY A 349 1.88 -6.96 9.59
C GLY A 349 0.69 -7.26 8.67
N LYS A 350 -0.55 -7.10 9.15
CA LYS A 350 -1.77 -7.34 8.37
C LYS A 350 -2.61 -6.07 8.28
N LEU A 351 -3.27 -5.88 7.15
CA LEU A 351 -4.25 -4.81 6.98
C LEU A 351 -5.56 -5.18 7.69
N ILE A 352 -5.88 -4.49 8.79
CA ILE A 352 -7.05 -4.79 9.61
C ILE A 352 -8.05 -3.64 9.55
N PHE A 353 -9.33 -3.97 9.34
CA PHE A 353 -10.45 -3.04 9.44
C PHE A 353 -11.12 -3.22 10.80
N HIS A 354 -11.00 -2.24 11.70
CA HIS A 354 -11.42 -2.35 13.09
C HIS A 354 -12.26 -1.13 13.56
N LEU A 355 -12.97 -1.30 14.69
CA LEU A 355 -13.72 -0.23 15.37
C LEU A 355 -13.09 0.21 16.70
N CYS A 356 -12.04 -0.48 17.13
CA CYS A 356 -11.30 -0.19 18.35
C CYS A 356 -9.86 -0.67 18.15
N ARG A 357 -8.93 0.28 18.14
CA ARG A 357 -7.51 -0.01 17.99
C ARG A 357 -6.99 -0.93 19.10
N SER A 358 -7.26 -0.60 20.38
CA SER A 358 -6.80 -1.43 21.51
C SER A 358 -7.26 -2.89 21.37
N CYS A 359 -8.55 -3.13 21.07
CA CYS A 359 -9.04 -4.49 20.84
C CYS A 359 -8.35 -5.20 19.65
N ALA A 360 -8.04 -4.47 18.58
CA ALA A 360 -7.37 -5.05 17.42
C ALA A 360 -5.90 -5.39 17.70
N VAL A 361 -5.22 -4.59 18.54
CA VAL A 361 -3.84 -4.83 18.97
C VAL A 361 -3.75 -5.98 19.97
N GLU A 362 -4.69 -6.06 20.91
CA GLU A 362 -4.80 -7.12 21.93
C GLU A 362 -5.19 -8.48 21.34
N ALA A 363 -5.85 -8.50 20.18
CA ALA A 363 -6.21 -9.71 19.48
C ALA A 363 -4.97 -10.50 19.04
N SER A 364 -4.96 -11.81 19.26
CA SER A 364 -3.85 -12.65 18.79
C SER A 364 -3.74 -12.61 17.26
N PRO A 365 -2.51 -12.53 16.69
CA PRO A 365 -2.33 -12.45 15.25
C PRO A 365 -3.00 -13.61 14.50
N GLY A 366 -3.75 -13.29 13.45
CA GLY A 366 -4.41 -14.30 12.61
C GLY A 366 -5.80 -14.75 13.09
N LEU A 367 -6.28 -14.30 14.25
CA LEU A 367 -7.69 -14.38 14.56
C LEU A 367 -8.46 -13.22 13.90
N ALA A 368 -9.37 -13.54 12.99
CA ALA A 368 -10.49 -12.66 12.70
C ALA A 368 -11.43 -12.71 13.90
N ILE A 369 -11.22 -11.84 14.90
CA ILE A 369 -12.15 -11.70 16.02
C ILE A 369 -13.34 -10.87 15.55
N ARG A 370 -14.16 -11.48 14.69
CA ARG A 370 -15.60 -11.41 14.92
C ARG A 370 -15.91 -12.55 15.87
N ALA A 371 -15.37 -12.48 17.09
CA ALA A 371 -15.92 -13.31 18.16
C ALA A 371 -17.43 -13.13 18.07
N ASN A 372 -18.19 -14.21 18.17
CA ASN A 372 -19.63 -14.29 17.98
C ASN A 372 -20.49 -13.31 18.83
N ARG A 373 -19.95 -12.21 19.40
CA ARG A 373 -20.44 -11.50 20.60
C ARG A 373 -19.86 -10.08 20.84
N LYS A 374 -19.74 -9.14 19.89
CA LYS A 374 -19.28 -7.77 20.25
C LYS A 374 -19.93 -6.51 19.63
N TYR A 375 -20.76 -6.57 18.60
CA TYR A 375 -21.23 -5.32 17.95
C TYR A 375 -22.64 -5.45 17.36
N ASN A 376 -23.64 -5.74 18.19
CA ASN A 376 -25.04 -5.57 17.76
C ASN A 376 -25.92 -5.19 18.96
N LYS A 377 -26.57 -4.01 18.85
CA LYS A 377 -27.55 -3.45 19.80
C LYS A 377 -28.71 -4.38 20.15
N GLU A 378 -29.04 -5.33 19.27
CA GLU A 378 -30.22 -6.21 19.39
C GLU A 378 -29.95 -7.49 20.21
N ILE A 379 -28.69 -7.83 20.51
CA ILE A 379 -28.31 -9.16 21.05
C ILE A 379 -27.77 -9.11 22.51
N GLY A 380 -27.77 -7.93 23.17
CA GLY A 380 -27.57 -7.84 24.62
C GLY A 380 -26.18 -8.22 25.17
N HIS A 381 -25.09 -7.91 24.45
CA HIS A 381 -23.71 -8.17 24.89
C HIS A 381 -23.00 -6.94 25.49
N GLU A 382 -22.00 -7.19 26.34
CA GLU A 382 -21.15 -6.14 26.93
C GLU A 382 -20.30 -5.46 25.86
N TRP A 383 -20.38 -4.12 25.83
CA TRP A 383 -19.68 -3.29 24.86
C TRP A 383 -18.17 -3.29 25.12
N CYS A 384 -17.40 -2.93 24.10
CA CYS A 384 -15.99 -2.62 24.26
C CYS A 384 -15.81 -1.60 25.41
N PRO A 385 -15.01 -1.90 26.45
CA PRO A 385 -14.85 -1.01 27.60
C PRO A 385 -13.90 0.16 27.31
N HIS A 386 -13.19 0.13 26.18
CA HIS A 386 -12.22 1.14 25.80
C HIS A 386 -12.87 2.48 25.49
N LYS A 387 -12.22 3.54 25.93
CA LYS A 387 -12.64 4.92 25.69
C LYS A 387 -12.26 5.38 24.29
N ASP A 388 -12.80 6.53 23.88
CA ASP A 388 -12.60 7.10 22.55
C ASP A 388 -11.12 7.34 22.19
N ASP A 389 -10.28 7.70 23.18
CA ASP A 389 -8.83 7.86 23.03
C ASP A 389 -8.08 6.53 22.82
N GLU A 390 -8.61 5.42 23.35
CA GLU A 390 -8.07 4.07 23.19
C GLU A 390 -8.61 3.38 21.92
N ARG A 391 -9.86 3.72 21.53
CA ARG A 391 -10.51 3.20 20.34
C ARG A 391 -10.00 3.86 19.07
N GLY A 392 -9.78 5.18 19.14
CA GLY A 392 -9.30 5.99 18.04
C GLY A 392 -7.83 5.74 17.72
N PHE A 393 -7.42 6.23 16.55
CA PHE A 393 -6.06 6.04 16.06
C PHE A 393 -5.65 7.12 15.08
N VAL A 394 -4.34 7.30 14.92
CA VAL A 394 -3.80 8.18 13.88
C VAL A 394 -3.79 7.44 12.56
N SER A 395 -4.45 8.02 11.56
CA SER A 395 -4.54 7.46 10.22
C SER A 395 -4.09 8.50 9.20
N THR A 396 -3.31 8.05 8.22
CA THR A 396 -3.09 8.76 6.97
C THR A 396 -4.09 8.20 5.96
N THR A 397 -5.04 9.02 5.50
CA THR A 397 -6.14 8.55 4.65
C THR A 397 -6.44 9.51 3.50
N CYS A 398 -7.02 8.97 2.43
CA CYS A 398 -7.45 9.72 1.27
C CYS A 398 -8.86 10.29 1.47
N THR A 399 -9.13 11.44 0.83
CA THR A 399 -10.44 12.13 0.89
C THR A 399 -11.61 11.18 0.66
N VAL A 400 -11.56 10.35 -0.38
CA VAL A 400 -12.67 9.45 -0.75
C VAL A 400 -13.02 8.47 0.38
N GLU A 401 -12.02 7.93 1.07
CA GLU A 401 -12.24 7.01 2.19
C GLU A 401 -12.73 7.74 3.42
N LEU A 402 -12.17 8.93 3.69
CA LEU A 402 -12.57 9.78 4.80
C LEU A 402 -14.02 10.25 4.66
N GLU A 403 -14.46 10.63 3.45
CA GLU A 403 -15.85 10.97 3.17
C GLU A 403 -16.78 9.80 3.48
N LEU A 404 -16.44 8.57 3.04
CA LEU A 404 -17.23 7.39 3.37
C LEU A 404 -17.23 7.13 4.88
N ALA A 405 -16.08 7.22 5.55
CA ALA A 405 -15.95 7.00 6.98
C ALA A 405 -16.84 7.96 7.77
N LEU A 406 -16.80 9.26 7.46
CA LEU A 406 -17.66 10.26 8.09
C LEU A 406 -19.15 9.96 7.85
N LYS A 407 -19.54 9.53 6.64
CA LYS A 407 -20.93 9.06 6.37
C LYS A 407 -21.33 7.85 7.20
N LYS A 408 -20.37 6.98 7.55
CA LYS A 408 -20.59 5.79 8.40
C LYS A 408 -20.45 6.08 9.90
N GLY A 409 -20.34 7.34 10.31
CA GLY A 409 -20.35 7.74 11.71
C GLY A 409 -18.99 7.81 12.39
N TYR A 410 -17.89 7.73 11.63
CA TYR A 410 -16.56 8.06 12.17
C TYR A 410 -16.51 9.54 12.56
N ARG A 411 -15.67 9.86 13.56
CA ARG A 411 -15.40 11.22 14.02
C ARG A 411 -13.92 11.51 13.93
N VAL A 412 -13.55 12.71 13.48
CA VAL A 412 -12.17 13.21 13.54
C VAL A 412 -12.09 14.24 14.65
N THR A 413 -11.18 14.05 15.58
CA THR A 413 -10.96 14.96 16.72
C THR A 413 -9.71 15.81 16.57
N LYS A 414 -8.77 15.41 15.71
CA LYS A 414 -7.54 16.16 15.46
C LYS A 414 -7.06 15.99 14.03
N VAL A 415 -6.60 17.09 13.43
CA VAL A 415 -5.95 17.10 12.12
C VAL A 415 -4.52 17.56 12.30
N TYR A 416 -3.57 16.72 11.93
CA TYR A 416 -2.16 17.01 12.03
C TYR A 416 -1.70 17.76 10.78
N SER A 417 -1.89 17.15 9.61
CA SER A 417 -1.51 17.75 8.35
C SER A 417 -2.33 17.26 7.17
N ILE A 418 -2.28 18.04 6.09
CA ILE A 418 -3.07 17.83 4.87
C ILE A 418 -2.17 18.07 3.66
N TYR A 419 -2.21 17.17 2.69
CA TYR A 419 -1.77 17.45 1.32
C TYR A 419 -3.01 17.78 0.51
N HIS A 420 -3.22 19.07 0.26
CA HIS A 420 -4.39 19.57 -0.45
C HIS A 420 -4.07 19.85 -1.91
N TRP A 421 -4.82 19.27 -2.85
CA TRP A 421 -4.78 19.67 -4.25
C TRP A 421 -5.96 20.57 -4.58
N GLU A 422 -5.65 21.75 -5.11
CA GLU A 422 -6.63 22.74 -5.60
C GLU A 422 -7.41 22.21 -6.82
N GLN A 423 -6.72 21.49 -7.71
CA GLN A 423 -7.25 21.06 -8.99
C GLN A 423 -7.37 19.55 -9.07
N TRP A 424 -8.50 19.08 -9.61
CA TRP A 424 -8.81 17.67 -9.84
C TRP A 424 -9.41 17.50 -11.23
N SER A 425 -9.18 16.34 -11.84
CA SER A 425 -9.69 15.99 -13.17
C SER A 425 -10.25 14.58 -13.17
N ASP A 426 -11.46 14.42 -13.70
CA ASP A 426 -12.09 13.14 -14.00
C ASP A 426 -11.73 12.60 -15.39
N THR A 427 -10.93 13.35 -16.15
CA THR A 427 -10.51 13.02 -17.52
C THR A 427 -9.02 12.71 -17.64
N LEU A 428 -8.26 12.73 -16.54
CA LEU A 428 -6.82 12.47 -16.57
C LEU A 428 -6.49 11.09 -17.15
N LEU A 429 -7.18 10.03 -16.69
CA LEU A 429 -6.97 8.66 -17.16
C LEU A 429 -8.08 8.18 -18.09
N ARG A 430 -9.22 8.87 -18.15
CA ARG A 430 -10.42 8.41 -18.86
C ARG A 430 -10.17 8.12 -20.35
N PRO A 431 -9.56 8.99 -21.16
CA PRO A 431 -9.35 8.72 -22.58
C PRO A 431 -8.43 7.50 -22.80
N TYR A 432 -7.35 7.40 -22.02
CA TYR A 432 -6.44 6.25 -22.08
C TYR A 432 -7.16 4.94 -21.72
N VAL A 433 -7.94 4.94 -20.64
CA VAL A 433 -8.71 3.75 -20.24
C VAL A 433 -9.77 3.41 -21.29
N GLN A 434 -10.42 4.41 -21.89
CA GLN A 434 -11.39 4.21 -22.95
C GLN A 434 -10.78 3.45 -24.13
N ASP A 435 -9.60 3.89 -24.60
CA ASP A 435 -8.92 3.26 -25.74
C ASP A 435 -8.38 1.87 -25.40
N MET A 436 -7.83 1.67 -24.19
CA MET A 436 -7.38 0.35 -23.73
C MET A 436 -8.55 -0.63 -23.53
N MET A 437 -9.68 -0.17 -23.00
CA MET A 437 -10.89 -0.97 -22.85
C MET A 437 -11.51 -1.27 -24.21
N ARG A 438 -11.48 -0.32 -25.14
CA ARG A 438 -11.88 -0.53 -26.53
C ARG A 438 -11.05 -1.65 -27.15
N LEU A 439 -9.73 -1.62 -27.03
CA LEU A 439 -8.89 -2.74 -27.47
C LEU A 439 -9.28 -4.05 -26.78
N LYS A 440 -9.46 -4.06 -25.46
CA LYS A 440 -9.86 -5.26 -24.71
C LYS A 440 -11.21 -5.84 -25.16
N ILE A 441 -12.14 -5.02 -25.65
CA ILE A 441 -13.51 -5.42 -26.03
C ILE A 441 -13.60 -5.74 -27.53
N GLU A 442 -12.95 -4.94 -28.38
CA GLU A 442 -12.94 -5.09 -29.83
C GLU A 442 -11.93 -6.16 -30.30
N ASP A 443 -10.96 -6.51 -29.46
CA ASP A 443 -10.04 -7.63 -29.72
C ASP A 443 -10.68 -8.93 -29.23
N CYS A 444 -11.16 -9.70 -30.21
CA CYS A 444 -11.62 -11.06 -30.03
C CYS A 444 -10.55 -11.97 -30.61
N ILE A 445 -9.75 -12.60 -29.75
CA ILE A 445 -8.86 -13.70 -30.15
C ILE A 445 -9.52 -14.98 -29.69
N THR A 446 -9.75 -15.84 -30.66
CA THR A 446 -10.76 -16.87 -30.60
C THR A 446 -10.24 -17.99 -31.52
N SER A 447 -10.19 -19.24 -31.04
CA SER A 447 -9.93 -20.36 -31.94
C SER A 447 -10.56 -21.66 -31.46
N SER A 448 -11.83 -21.87 -31.82
CA SER A 448 -12.64 -23.07 -31.61
C SER A 448 -14.13 -22.78 -31.90
N PRO A 449 -14.92 -23.73 -32.36
CA PRO A 449 -16.38 -23.60 -32.15
C PRO A 449 -16.75 -23.56 -30.64
N VAL A 450 -15.76 -23.70 -29.77
CA VAL A 450 -15.73 -23.69 -28.31
C VAL A 450 -14.65 -22.70 -27.78
N GLU A 451 -14.10 -21.78 -28.61
CA GLU A 451 -13.34 -20.60 -28.13
C GLU A 451 -12.06 -20.85 -27.30
N LEU A 452 -11.80 -20.18 -26.20
CA LEU A 452 -12.64 -19.84 -25.05
C LEU A 452 -12.75 -20.97 -24.02
N HIS A 453 -12.64 -22.25 -24.38
CA HIS A 453 -12.53 -23.33 -23.39
C HIS A 453 -11.10 -23.57 -22.91
N ASN A 454 -10.34 -22.49 -22.82
CA ASN A 454 -10.31 -21.77 -21.55
C ASN A 454 -8.95 -21.12 -21.36
N VAL A 455 -9.00 -19.87 -20.95
CA VAL A 455 -8.26 -19.24 -19.85
C VAL A 455 -7.68 -20.18 -18.73
N LEU A 456 -8.03 -21.46 -18.67
CA LEU A 456 -7.80 -22.41 -17.59
C LEU A 456 -6.66 -23.37 -18.00
N ASN A 457 -5.38 -23.19 -17.63
CA ASN A 457 -4.95 -23.46 -16.25
C ASN A 457 -3.43 -23.12 -15.97
N ASP A 458 -3.11 -21.82 -15.91
CA ASP A 458 -2.17 -21.02 -15.05
C ASP A 458 -0.81 -21.57 -14.48
N PRO A 459 0.37 -20.98 -14.86
CA PRO A 459 1.72 -21.35 -14.38
C PRO A 459 2.46 -20.32 -13.45
N LYS A 460 1.80 -19.66 -12.49
CA LYS A 460 2.39 -18.59 -11.61
C LYS A 460 3.57 -18.93 -10.64
N LEU A 461 4.45 -19.92 -10.87
CA LEU A 461 5.57 -20.23 -9.94
C LEU A 461 6.94 -20.49 -10.62
N GLU A 462 8.01 -19.87 -10.08
CA GLU A 462 9.43 -20.09 -10.44
C GLU A 462 10.12 -20.99 -9.39
N LEU A 463 10.78 -22.06 -9.83
CA LEU A 463 11.49 -23.04 -8.99
C LEU A 463 13.01 -22.93 -9.19
N GLY A 464 13.80 -23.05 -8.11
CA GLY A 464 15.25 -23.20 -8.16
C GLY A 464 15.67 -24.63 -8.52
N ALA A 465 16.99 -24.87 -8.59
CA ALA A 465 17.54 -26.15 -9.03
C ALA A 465 17.08 -27.33 -8.17
N VAL A 466 16.66 -28.41 -8.84
CA VAL A 466 16.19 -29.65 -8.23
C VAL A 466 17.38 -30.52 -7.82
N GLU A 467 17.49 -30.83 -6.52
CA GLU A 467 18.43 -31.85 -6.02
C GLU A 467 17.67 -33.13 -5.64
N MET A 468 18.16 -34.28 -6.11
CA MET A 468 17.61 -35.59 -5.77
C MET A 468 18.22 -36.06 -4.45
N LEU A 469 17.41 -36.09 -3.39
CA LEU A 469 17.86 -36.51 -2.06
C LEU A 469 17.83 -38.05 -1.90
N ALA A 470 16.96 -38.74 -2.66
CA ALA A 470 16.88 -40.20 -2.76
C ALA A 470 16.13 -40.62 -4.04
N PRO A 471 16.14 -41.91 -4.45
CA PRO A 471 15.36 -42.38 -5.58
C PRO A 471 13.86 -42.06 -5.37
N ASN A 472 13.33 -41.18 -6.22
CA ASN A 472 11.96 -40.64 -6.19
C ASN A 472 11.65 -39.60 -5.09
N LEU A 473 12.66 -38.99 -4.44
CA LEU A 473 12.47 -37.89 -3.50
C LEU A 473 13.38 -36.71 -3.88
N PHE A 474 12.77 -35.57 -4.22
CA PHE A 474 13.48 -34.38 -4.72
C PHE A 474 13.22 -33.16 -3.84
N SER A 475 14.28 -32.39 -3.56
CA SER A 475 14.22 -31.08 -2.93
C SER A 475 14.28 -29.99 -4.00
N VAL A 476 13.34 -29.05 -3.94
CA VAL A 476 13.27 -27.93 -4.88
C VAL A 476 13.08 -26.64 -4.09
N PRO A 477 14.15 -25.86 -3.85
CA PRO A 477 13.99 -24.54 -3.25
C PRO A 477 13.39 -23.59 -4.28
N TYR A 478 12.25 -22.97 -3.97
CA TYR A 478 11.74 -21.81 -4.71
C TYR A 478 11.97 -20.55 -3.88
N LYS A 479 12.13 -19.41 -4.55
CA LYS A 479 12.25 -18.11 -3.91
C LYS A 479 11.27 -17.15 -4.57
N GLN A 480 10.46 -16.44 -3.78
CA GLN A 480 9.80 -15.24 -4.29
C GLN A 480 10.88 -14.24 -4.66
N ARG A 481 10.97 -13.87 -5.94
CA ARG A 481 11.61 -12.61 -6.30
C ARG A 481 10.75 -11.48 -5.73
N SER A 482 11.09 -11.04 -4.53
CA SER A 482 10.89 -9.65 -4.15
C SER A 482 11.90 -8.80 -4.95
N GLU A 483 11.74 -8.80 -6.28
CA GLU A 483 12.07 -7.59 -7.00
C GLU A 483 11.02 -6.60 -6.52
N PHE A 484 11.37 -5.79 -5.52
CA PHE A 484 11.03 -4.39 -5.69
C PHE A 484 11.53 -4.07 -7.10
N VAL A 485 10.61 -4.05 -8.07
CA VAL A 485 10.73 -3.10 -9.17
C VAL A 485 11.11 -1.84 -8.41
N ARG A 486 12.38 -1.42 -8.48
CA ARG A 486 12.75 -0.12 -7.96
C ARG A 486 11.70 0.77 -8.58
N PRO A 487 10.79 1.36 -7.78
CA PRO A 487 9.78 2.21 -8.35
C PRO A 487 10.55 3.15 -9.25
N HIS A 488 10.20 3.19 -10.55
CA HIS A 488 10.86 4.12 -11.45
C HIS A 488 10.88 5.47 -10.74
N ASP A 489 11.98 6.22 -10.73
CA ASP A 489 12.19 7.44 -9.90
C ASP A 489 11.12 8.56 -10.08
N LYS A 490 10.09 8.30 -10.87
CA LYS A 490 9.00 9.17 -11.30
C LYS A 490 7.66 8.42 -11.31
N TYR A 491 7.23 7.87 -10.18
CA TYR A 491 5.86 7.33 -10.02
C TYR A 491 5.02 8.30 -9.17
N ASN A 492 3.74 8.45 -9.53
CA ASN A 492 2.83 9.30 -8.77
C ASN A 492 2.00 8.44 -7.81
N ILE A 493 2.45 8.36 -6.56
CA ILE A 493 1.78 7.57 -5.51
C ILE A 493 0.36 8.06 -5.22
N ALA A 494 0.03 9.33 -5.47
CA ALA A 494 -1.33 9.84 -5.28
C ALA A 494 -2.33 9.21 -6.26
N ILE A 495 -1.94 8.97 -7.51
CA ILE A 495 -2.80 8.28 -8.46
C ILE A 495 -3.09 6.86 -7.97
N ALA A 496 -2.04 6.10 -7.65
CA ALA A 496 -2.18 4.71 -7.19
C ALA A 496 -3.02 4.59 -5.90
N LEU A 497 -2.80 5.48 -4.92
CA LEU A 497 -3.56 5.45 -3.68
C LEU A 497 -5.02 5.84 -3.90
N ILE A 498 -5.33 6.82 -4.75
CA ILE A 498 -6.70 7.23 -5.05
C ILE A 498 -7.43 6.13 -5.82
N THR A 499 -6.77 5.50 -6.79
CA THR A 499 -7.33 4.35 -7.51
C THR A 499 -7.68 3.22 -6.54
N THR A 500 -6.75 2.83 -5.66
CA THR A 500 -6.99 1.72 -4.72
C THR A 500 -8.03 2.07 -3.65
N ALA A 501 -8.00 3.29 -3.11
CA ALA A 501 -9.00 3.80 -2.17
C ALA A 501 -10.41 3.82 -2.79
N THR A 502 -10.54 4.34 -4.02
CA THR A 502 -11.81 4.38 -4.73
C THR A 502 -12.31 2.97 -5.08
N ALA A 503 -11.40 2.04 -5.43
CA ALA A 503 -11.74 0.65 -5.64
C ALA A 503 -12.27 -0.04 -4.37
N ARG A 504 -11.67 0.25 -3.21
CA ARG A 504 -12.15 -0.25 -1.91
C ARG A 504 -13.55 0.28 -1.59
N ILE A 505 -13.85 1.54 -1.91
CA ILE A 505 -15.17 2.14 -1.74
C ILE A 505 -16.20 1.51 -2.68
N MET A 506 -15.85 1.34 -3.95
CA MET A 506 -16.73 0.68 -4.91
C MET A 506 -17.06 -0.75 -4.46
N LEU A 507 -16.07 -1.50 -3.98
CA LEU A 507 -16.30 -2.82 -3.39
C LEU A 507 -17.14 -2.76 -2.11
N TYR A 508 -16.91 -1.76 -1.26
CA TYR A 508 -17.68 -1.54 -0.04
C TYR A 508 -19.17 -1.38 -0.34
N ASP A 509 -19.54 -0.65 -1.40
CA ASP A 509 -20.94 -0.46 -1.79
C ASP A 509 -21.62 -1.79 -2.17
N TYR A 510 -20.92 -2.70 -2.85
CA TYR A 510 -21.45 -4.05 -3.12
C TYR A 510 -21.55 -4.89 -1.84
N MET A 511 -20.52 -4.84 -0.99
CA MET A 511 -20.55 -5.55 0.30
C MET A 511 -21.71 -5.07 1.17
N GLU A 512 -21.97 -3.77 1.22
CA GLU A 512 -23.06 -3.20 2.00
C GLU A 512 -24.43 -3.66 1.49
N ARG A 513 -24.63 -3.80 0.16
CA ARG A 513 -25.87 -4.35 -0.40
C ARG A 513 -26.10 -5.78 0.06
N ILE A 514 -25.06 -6.62 0.01
CA ILE A 514 -25.13 -8.01 0.47
C ILE A 514 -25.47 -8.09 1.96
N VAL A 515 -24.83 -7.24 2.78
CA VAL A 515 -25.08 -7.18 4.24
C VAL A 515 -26.53 -6.77 4.52
N LYS A 516 -27.04 -5.73 3.84
CA LYS A 516 -28.43 -5.28 3.97
C LYS A 516 -29.45 -6.33 3.54
N GLU A 517 -29.21 -7.04 2.44
CA GLU A 517 -30.08 -8.13 1.97
C GLU A 517 -30.15 -9.30 2.97
N LYS A 518 -29.07 -9.52 3.73
CA LYS A 518 -29.00 -10.56 4.78
C LYS A 518 -29.50 -10.09 6.15
N GLY A 519 -29.90 -8.82 6.30
CA GLY A 519 -30.37 -8.26 7.57
C GLY A 519 -29.29 -8.19 8.65
N LEU A 520 -28.02 -7.98 8.24
CA LEU A 520 -26.84 -7.95 9.11
C LEU A 520 -26.34 -6.55 9.46
#